data_AF-A0A519TQD8-F1
#
_entry.id   AF-A0A519TQD8-F1
#
_cell.length_a   1.000
_cell.length_b   1.000
_cell.length_c   1.000
_cell.angle_alpha   90.00
_cell.angle_beta   90.00
_cell.angle_gamma   90.00
#
_symmetry.space_group_name_H-M   'P 1'
#
loop_
_entity.id
_entity.type
_entity.pdbx_description
1 polymer ?
#
loop_
_entity_poly.entity_id
_entity_poly.type
_entity_poly.pdbx_seq_one_letter_code
_entity_poly.pdbx_strand_id
1 'polypeptide(L)'
;MKPAFAALLLALFPVAVFAQQPATLSAPTTTAVQDKTQSSPRLNPVEARAEHLSTQMVRDLHLNNYQATRLRAINADKVAKLAALERQYARSPQQLEQQSKTVAQERDQELQAVLTTDQYTNYFDARQRYAQVDKNYASSAPAAILVNSIQNPAPVRANDATIGPARKEARRPEPLGRTVRQ
;
A
#
# COMPACT_ATOMS: atom_id res chain seq x y z
N MET A 1 52.16 37.44 7.24
CA MET A 1 52.95 36.22 7.56
C MET A 1 51.98 35.04 7.62
N LYS A 2 52.15 34.04 6.74
CA LYS A 2 51.56 32.70 6.86
C LYS A 2 52.65 31.79 7.45
N PRO A 3 52.29 30.81 8.26
CA PRO A 3 52.38 29.43 7.78
C PRO A 3 51.14 28.60 8.16
N ALA A 4 50.50 27.94 7.21
CA ALA A 4 50.76 26.56 6.78
C ALA A 4 50.17 25.52 7.76
N PHE A 5 49.02 24.94 7.38
CA PHE A 5 48.56 23.68 7.95
C PHE A 5 48.78 22.58 6.93
N ALA A 6 49.49 21.56 7.39
CA ALA A 6 49.99 20.43 6.62
C ALA A 6 48.89 19.45 6.22
N ALA A 7 49.08 18.84 5.06
CA ALA A 7 48.38 17.67 4.57
C ALA A 7 48.89 16.38 5.23
N LEU A 8 48.00 15.38 5.38
CA LEU A 8 48.17 13.90 5.43
C LEU A 8 46.98 13.35 6.26
N LEU A 9 46.25 12.28 5.97
CA LEU A 9 46.65 10.96 5.49
C LEU A 9 45.46 10.24 4.85
N LEU A 10 45.79 9.51 3.79
CA LEU A 10 45.01 8.48 3.11
C LEU A 10 44.73 7.31 4.07
N ALA A 11 43.49 6.83 4.15
CA ALA A 11 43.16 5.52 4.71
C ALA A 11 42.40 4.70 3.66
N LEU A 12 43.14 3.79 3.02
CA LEU A 12 42.63 2.72 2.16
C LEU A 12 41.85 1.73 3.02
N PHE A 13 40.57 1.51 2.71
CA PHE A 13 39.81 0.36 3.21
C PHE A 13 40.03 -0.85 2.28
N PRO A 14 40.38 -2.03 2.82
CA PRO A 14 40.44 -3.26 2.04
C PRO A 14 39.09 -4.00 2.02
N VAL A 15 38.76 -4.49 0.82
CA VAL A 15 38.15 -5.81 0.52
C VAL A 15 36.67 -6.05 0.87
N ALA A 16 35.88 -6.25 -0.20
CA ALA A 16 35.13 -7.49 -0.40
C ALA A 16 34.93 -7.73 -1.90
N VAL A 17 35.75 -8.63 -2.47
CA VAL A 17 35.51 -9.23 -3.78
C VAL A 17 34.34 -10.20 -3.62
N PHE A 18 33.18 -9.87 -4.16
CA PHE A 18 32.13 -10.88 -4.37
C PHE A 18 32.50 -11.69 -5.60
N ALA A 19 32.81 -12.97 -5.36
CA ALA A 19 33.07 -13.98 -6.35
C ALA A 19 31.90 -14.11 -7.35
N GLN A 20 32.25 -14.32 -8.60
CA GLN A 20 31.33 -14.72 -9.66
C GLN A 20 30.81 -16.13 -9.38
N GLN A 21 29.48 -16.32 -9.41
CA GLN A 21 28.87 -17.61 -9.69
C GLN A 21 28.30 -17.57 -11.11
N PRO A 22 28.72 -18.46 -12.03
CA PRO A 22 28.04 -18.68 -13.30
C PRO A 22 26.94 -19.75 -13.15
N ALA A 23 26.04 -19.75 -14.15
CA ALA A 23 24.99 -20.73 -14.43
C ALA A 23 23.70 -20.52 -13.59
N THR A 24 22.48 -20.57 -14.12
CA THR A 24 21.91 -21.21 -15.32
C THR A 24 20.62 -20.50 -15.74
N LEU A 25 20.34 -20.46 -17.05
CA LEU A 25 18.97 -20.31 -17.57
C LEU A 25 18.04 -21.32 -16.89
N SER A 26 16.99 -20.84 -16.23
CA SER A 26 15.69 -21.50 -16.08
C SER A 26 14.74 -20.54 -15.37
N ALA A 27 13.77 -20.01 -16.11
CA ALA A 27 12.53 -19.57 -15.49
C ALA A 27 11.89 -20.81 -14.84
N PRO A 28 11.43 -20.66 -13.60
CA PRO A 28 10.02 -20.91 -13.39
C PRO A 28 9.37 -19.69 -12.75
N THR A 29 8.13 -19.44 -13.13
CA THR A 29 7.21 -18.55 -12.44
C THR A 29 7.14 -18.95 -10.97
N THR A 30 7.97 -18.33 -10.13
CA THR A 30 7.85 -18.45 -8.69
C THR A 30 6.71 -17.51 -8.28
N THR A 31 5.52 -18.09 -8.08
CA THR A 31 4.57 -17.56 -7.10
C THR A 31 5.33 -17.44 -5.78
N ALA A 32 5.81 -16.24 -5.47
CA ALA A 32 6.38 -15.94 -4.18
C ALA A 32 5.30 -16.19 -3.12
N VAL A 33 5.56 -17.16 -2.23
CA VAL A 33 4.75 -17.38 -1.05
C VAL A 33 4.85 -16.12 -0.20
N GLN A 34 3.78 -15.33 -0.21
CA GLN A 34 3.66 -14.08 0.54
C GLN A 34 3.58 -14.45 2.03
N ASP A 35 4.51 -13.93 2.84
CA ASP A 35 4.46 -14.02 4.29
C ASP A 35 3.16 -13.36 4.80
N LYS A 36 2.33 -14.14 5.47
CA LYS A 36 0.98 -13.77 5.96
C LYS A 36 0.99 -12.83 7.17
N THR A 37 2.16 -12.36 7.60
CA THR A 37 2.29 -11.29 8.62
C THR A 37 2.44 -9.89 8.02
N GLN A 38 2.68 -9.79 6.71
CA GLN A 38 2.65 -8.53 6.00
C GLN A 38 1.19 -8.09 5.78
N SER A 39 0.90 -6.82 6.07
CA SER A 39 -0.39 -6.22 5.73
C SER A 39 -0.63 -6.40 4.24
N SER A 40 -1.51 -7.33 3.86
CA SER A 40 -1.88 -7.50 2.46
C SER A 40 -2.44 -6.16 1.95
N PRO A 41 -2.04 -5.66 0.76
CA PRO A 41 -2.54 -4.40 0.20
C PRO A 41 -4.09 -4.30 0.18
N ARG A 42 -4.75 -5.46 0.25
CA ARG A 42 -6.19 -5.67 0.36
C ARG A 42 -6.85 -5.05 1.60
N LEU A 43 -6.12 -4.78 2.68
CA LEU A 43 -6.69 -4.20 3.91
C LEU A 43 -6.44 -2.70 4.07
N ASN A 44 -5.61 -2.09 3.20
CA ASN A 44 -5.29 -0.67 3.28
C ASN A 44 -5.71 0.06 1.99
N PRO A 45 -6.86 0.75 1.97
CA PRO A 45 -7.36 1.44 0.77
C PRO A 45 -6.39 2.49 0.22
N VAL A 46 -5.60 3.11 1.10
CA VAL A 46 -4.62 4.15 0.72
C VAL A 46 -3.46 3.52 -0.06
N GLU A 47 -2.96 2.38 0.41
CA GLU A 47 -1.87 1.64 -0.25
C GLU A 47 -2.33 1.05 -1.58
N ALA A 48 -3.54 0.48 -1.63
CA ALA A 48 -4.12 -0.05 -2.86
C ALA A 48 -4.32 1.06 -3.92
N ARG A 49 -4.76 2.26 -3.50
CA ARG A 49 -4.87 3.45 -4.36
C ARG A 49 -3.51 3.86 -4.92
N ALA A 50 -2.48 3.92 -4.07
CA ALA A 50 -1.12 4.25 -4.49
C ALA A 50 -0.54 3.23 -5.47
N GLU A 51 -0.75 1.93 -5.25
CA GLU A 51 -0.26 0.90 -6.15
C GLU A 51 -0.99 0.90 -7.49
N HIS A 52 -2.31 1.14 -7.50
CA HIS A 52 -3.09 1.27 -8.73
C HIS A 52 -2.59 2.43 -9.59
N LEU A 53 -2.44 3.62 -8.99
CA LEU A 53 -1.89 4.80 -9.67
C LEU A 53 -0.47 4.53 -10.20
N SER A 54 0.38 3.93 -9.36
CA SER A 54 1.76 3.65 -9.73
C SER A 54 1.86 2.63 -10.86
N THR A 55 1.07 1.55 -10.82
CA THR A 55 1.03 0.55 -11.88
C THR A 55 0.69 1.17 -13.22
N GLN A 56 -0.31 2.06 -13.24
CA GLN A 56 -0.69 2.77 -14.46
C GLN A 56 0.44 3.67 -14.97
N MET A 57 1.05 4.47 -14.09
CA MET A 57 2.15 5.38 -14.47
C MET A 57 3.40 4.63 -14.92
N VAL A 58 3.76 3.51 -14.28
CA VAL A 58 4.91 2.67 -14.68
C VAL A 58 4.75 2.18 -16.12
N ARG A 59 3.55 1.71 -16.46
CA ARG A 59 3.22 1.23 -17.80
C ARG A 59 3.22 2.38 -18.81
N ASP A 60 2.49 3.44 -18.54
CA ASP A 60 2.27 4.56 -19.47
C ASP A 60 3.59 5.34 -19.74
N LEU A 61 4.51 5.39 -18.78
CA LEU A 61 5.79 6.11 -18.90
C LEU A 61 6.98 5.20 -19.24
N HIS A 62 6.74 3.89 -19.41
CA HIS A 62 7.78 2.89 -19.71
C HIS A 62 8.97 2.96 -18.73
N LEU A 63 8.68 2.97 -17.43
CA LEU A 63 9.69 3.17 -16.41
C LEU A 63 10.57 1.93 -16.22
N ASN A 64 11.87 2.16 -15.98
CA ASN A 64 12.76 1.09 -15.54
C ASN A 64 12.52 0.75 -14.05
N ASN A 65 13.16 -0.33 -13.57
CA ASN A 65 12.96 -0.81 -12.19
C ASN A 65 13.31 0.23 -11.11
N TYR A 66 14.37 1.01 -11.31
CA TYR A 66 14.76 2.05 -10.36
C TYR A 66 13.70 3.17 -10.31
N GLN A 67 13.32 3.69 -11.47
CA GLN A 67 12.30 4.75 -11.59
C GLN A 67 10.95 4.28 -11.04
N ALA A 68 10.52 3.07 -11.37
CA ALA A 68 9.28 2.48 -10.90
C ALA A 68 9.26 2.34 -9.37
N THR A 69 10.39 1.99 -8.75
CA THR A 69 10.52 1.88 -7.29
C THR A 69 10.41 3.25 -6.63
N ARG A 70 11.11 4.26 -7.17
CA ARG A 70 11.05 5.64 -6.67
C ARG A 70 9.65 6.25 -6.85
N LEU A 71 9.03 6.04 -8.00
CA LEU A 71 7.67 6.48 -8.28
C LEU A 71 6.67 5.90 -7.27
N ARG A 72 6.74 4.59 -6.98
CA ARG A 72 5.85 3.95 -6.00
C ARG A 72 5.96 4.59 -4.63
N ALA A 73 7.19 4.85 -4.17
CA ALA A 73 7.43 5.52 -2.89
C ALA A 73 6.86 6.94 -2.86
N ILE A 74 7.08 7.72 -3.93
CA ILE A 74 6.53 9.07 -4.09
C ILE A 74 4.99 9.00 -4.04
N ASN A 75 4.37 8.14 -4.86
CA ASN A 75 2.92 8.03 -4.90
C ASN A 75 2.33 7.54 -3.58
N ALA A 76 2.99 6.64 -2.86
CA ALA A 76 2.55 6.20 -1.54
C ALA A 76 2.47 7.36 -0.54
N ASP A 77 3.50 8.22 -0.50
CA ASP A 77 3.50 9.44 0.32
C ASP A 77 2.37 10.38 -0.10
N LYS A 78 2.27 10.71 -1.40
CA LYS A 78 1.29 11.69 -1.88
C LYS A 78 -0.15 11.21 -1.71
N VAL A 79 -0.44 9.95 -1.96
CA VAL A 79 -1.78 9.37 -1.74
C VAL A 79 -2.12 9.33 -0.25
N ALA A 80 -1.16 9.06 0.64
CA ALA A 80 -1.38 9.17 2.07
C ALA A 80 -1.72 10.60 2.51
N LYS A 81 -1.00 11.60 1.98
CA LYS A 81 -1.32 13.03 2.21
C LYS A 81 -2.71 13.39 1.69
N LEU A 82 -3.06 12.98 0.47
CA LEU A 82 -4.39 13.21 -0.10
C LEU A 82 -5.50 12.59 0.77
N ALA A 83 -5.32 11.34 1.20
CA ALA A 83 -6.28 10.67 2.07
C ALA A 83 -6.43 11.38 3.44
N ALA A 84 -5.35 11.97 3.97
CA ALA A 84 -5.43 12.78 5.19
C ALA A 84 -6.20 14.10 4.95
N LEU A 85 -5.92 14.78 3.83
CA LEU A 85 -6.61 16.02 3.43
C LEU A 85 -8.11 15.77 3.19
N GLU A 86 -8.47 14.67 2.53
CA GLU A 86 -9.86 14.25 2.29
C GLU A 86 -10.64 14.10 3.60
N ARG A 87 -10.01 13.54 4.64
CA ARG A 87 -10.60 13.44 5.99
C ARG A 87 -10.68 14.79 6.68
N GLN A 88 -9.60 15.57 6.64
CA GLN A 88 -9.50 16.86 7.31
C GLN A 88 -10.49 17.90 6.75
N TYR A 89 -10.63 17.94 5.42
CA TYR A 89 -11.41 18.94 4.69
C TYR A 89 -12.69 18.36 4.10
N ALA A 90 -13.24 17.28 4.68
CA ALA A 90 -14.45 16.61 4.21
C ALA A 90 -15.67 17.55 4.03
N ARG A 91 -15.71 18.67 4.76
CA ARG A 91 -16.76 19.70 4.70
C ARG A 91 -16.34 20.98 3.98
N SER A 92 -15.11 21.05 3.48
CA SER A 92 -14.50 22.25 2.90
C SER A 92 -13.90 21.94 1.52
N PRO A 93 -14.73 21.71 0.49
CA PRO A 93 -14.26 21.25 -0.82
C PRO A 93 -13.27 22.22 -1.49
N GLN A 94 -13.42 23.53 -1.27
CA GLN A 94 -12.46 24.52 -1.78
C GLN A 94 -11.07 24.38 -1.13
N GLN A 95 -11.02 24.13 0.18
CA GLN A 95 -9.75 23.92 0.89
C GLN A 95 -9.11 22.59 0.50
N LEU A 96 -9.92 21.53 0.35
CA LEU A 96 -9.47 20.24 -0.16
C LEU A 96 -8.82 20.37 -1.54
N GLU A 97 -9.49 21.05 -2.48
CA GLU A 97 -8.97 21.28 -3.82
C GLU A 97 -7.66 22.06 -3.79
N GLN A 98 -7.59 23.14 -3.01
CA GLN A 98 -6.38 23.96 -2.91
C GLN A 98 -5.19 23.17 -2.35
N GLN A 99 -5.39 22.40 -1.28
CA GLN A 99 -4.32 21.60 -0.67
C GLN A 99 -3.92 20.42 -1.57
N SER A 100 -4.89 19.82 -2.28
CA SER A 100 -4.61 18.74 -3.23
C SER A 100 -3.73 19.22 -4.39
N LYS A 101 -3.91 20.47 -4.86
CA LYS A 101 -3.03 21.09 -5.85
C LYS A 101 -1.59 21.23 -5.34
N THR A 102 -1.41 21.61 -4.07
CA THR A 102 -0.07 21.66 -3.46
C THR A 102 0.57 20.27 -3.45
N VAL A 103 -0.16 19.22 -3.06
CA VAL A 103 0.35 17.84 -3.09
C VAL A 103 0.71 17.39 -4.51
N ALA A 104 -0.08 17.78 -5.51
CA ALA A 104 0.23 17.50 -6.92
C ALA A 104 1.51 18.22 -7.39
N GLN A 105 1.72 19.47 -6.98
CA GLN A 105 2.94 20.22 -7.30
C GLN A 105 4.19 19.61 -6.64
N GLU A 106 4.09 19.15 -5.39
CA GLU A 106 5.17 18.40 -4.74
C GLU A 106 5.53 17.14 -5.54
N ARG A 107 4.51 16.38 -5.99
CA ARG A 107 4.73 15.20 -6.82
C ARG A 107 5.44 15.53 -8.13
N ASP A 108 5.03 16.62 -8.79
CA ASP A 108 5.66 17.08 -10.04
C ASP A 108 7.16 17.33 -9.82
N GLN A 109 7.53 18.03 -8.74
CA GLN A 109 8.94 18.31 -8.40
C GLN A 109 9.73 17.03 -8.09
N GLU A 110 9.17 16.13 -7.29
CA GLU A 110 9.84 14.87 -6.93
C GLU A 110 10.02 13.95 -8.14
N LEU A 111 9.07 13.92 -9.08
CA LEU A 111 9.16 13.12 -10.29
C LEU A 111 10.13 13.70 -11.31
N GLN A 112 10.29 15.02 -11.36
CA GLN A 112 11.32 15.65 -12.21
C GLN A 112 12.73 15.16 -11.86
N ALA A 113 13.00 14.84 -10.59
CA ALA A 113 14.30 14.33 -10.15
C ALA A 113 14.54 12.84 -10.44
N VAL A 114 13.49 12.10 -10.82
CA VAL A 114 13.55 10.63 -11.01
C VAL A 114 13.43 10.25 -12.49
N LEU A 115 12.61 10.99 -13.24
CA LEU A 115 12.31 10.70 -14.62
C LEU A 115 13.35 11.33 -15.55
N THR A 116 13.56 10.71 -16.72
CA THR A 116 14.26 11.38 -17.82
C THR A 116 13.41 12.55 -18.33
N THR A 117 14.01 13.48 -19.07
CA THR A 117 13.31 14.64 -19.65
C THR A 117 12.07 14.22 -20.45
N ASP A 118 12.20 13.24 -21.34
CA ASP A 118 11.08 12.79 -22.19
C ASP A 118 9.97 12.14 -21.36
N GLN A 119 10.33 11.31 -20.38
CA GLN A 119 9.36 10.70 -19.46
C GLN A 119 8.66 11.75 -18.59
N TYR A 120 9.38 12.79 -18.16
CA TYR A 120 8.80 13.87 -17.38
C TYR A 120 7.84 14.71 -18.22
N THR A 121 8.17 15.03 -19.47
CA THR A 121 7.24 15.68 -20.42
C THR A 121 5.96 14.86 -20.59
N ASN A 122 6.09 13.56 -20.87
CA ASN A 122 4.94 12.66 -21.00
C ASN A 122 4.10 12.59 -19.71
N TYR A 123 4.76 12.59 -18.55
CA TYR A 123 4.09 12.67 -17.26
C TYR A 123 3.32 13.98 -17.10
N PHE A 124 3.95 15.12 -17.39
CA PHE A 124 3.39 16.45 -17.20
C PHE A 124 2.16 16.67 -18.07
N ASP A 125 2.18 16.18 -19.31
CA ASP A 125 1.03 16.20 -20.22
C ASP A 125 -0.10 15.30 -19.74
N ALA A 126 0.23 14.15 -19.13
CA ALA A 126 -0.72 13.17 -18.62
C ALA A 126 -1.21 13.43 -17.18
N ARG A 127 -0.68 14.42 -16.45
CA ARG A 127 -0.92 14.58 -15.01
C ARG A 127 -2.40 14.71 -14.62
N GLN A 128 -3.21 15.37 -15.45
CA GLN A 128 -4.65 15.49 -15.24
C GLN A 128 -5.35 14.13 -15.35
N ARG A 129 -4.92 13.29 -16.31
CA ARG A 129 -5.41 11.92 -16.44
C ARG A 129 -5.06 11.09 -15.20
N TYR A 130 -3.83 11.19 -14.70
CA TYR A 130 -3.43 10.49 -13.48
C TYR A 130 -4.18 10.97 -12.22
N ALA A 131 -4.44 12.27 -12.11
CA ALA A 131 -5.28 12.81 -11.04
C ALA A 131 -6.72 12.26 -11.12
N GLN A 132 -7.28 12.14 -12.32
CA GLN A 132 -8.61 11.56 -12.52
C GLN A 132 -8.66 10.06 -12.19
N VAL A 133 -7.63 9.30 -12.57
CA VAL A 133 -7.48 7.87 -12.22
C VAL A 133 -7.50 7.69 -10.71
N ASP A 134 -6.71 8.49 -10.01
CA ASP A 134 -6.61 8.48 -8.56
C ASP A 134 -7.95 8.84 -7.90
N LYS A 135 -8.61 9.90 -8.36
CA LYS A 135 -9.93 10.32 -7.88
C LYS A 135 -11.01 9.28 -8.11
N ASN A 136 -11.02 8.63 -9.28
CA ASN A 136 -11.95 7.55 -9.61
C ASN A 136 -11.72 6.32 -8.73
N TYR A 137 -10.47 5.99 -8.42
CA TYR A 137 -10.15 4.89 -7.51
C TYR A 137 -10.60 5.23 -6.08
N ALA A 138 -10.35 6.46 -5.61
CA ALA A 138 -10.77 6.91 -4.28
C ALA A 138 -12.30 6.86 -4.10
N SER A 139 -13.07 7.28 -5.11
CA SER A 139 -14.54 7.24 -5.06
C SER A 139 -15.12 5.82 -5.16
N SER A 140 -14.41 4.89 -5.81
CA SER A 140 -14.82 3.48 -5.95
C SER A 140 -14.24 2.55 -4.88
N ALA A 141 -13.29 3.03 -4.07
CA ALA A 141 -12.62 2.27 -3.01
C ALA A 141 -13.57 1.48 -2.07
N PRO A 142 -14.71 2.01 -1.59
CA PRO A 142 -15.64 1.22 -0.78
C PRO A 142 -16.22 0.01 -1.53
N ALA A 143 -16.49 0.12 -2.84
CA ALA A 143 -16.95 -1.00 -3.66
C ALA A 143 -15.81 -1.98 -4.02
N ALA A 144 -14.59 -1.47 -4.24
CA ALA A 144 -13.41 -2.29 -4.55
C ALA A 144 -12.98 -3.18 -3.36
N ILE A 145 -13.06 -2.66 -2.12
CA ILE A 145 -12.84 -3.46 -0.91
C ILE A 145 -13.87 -4.58 -0.79
N LEU A 146 -15.15 -4.28 -1.07
CA LEU A 146 -16.25 -5.25 -1.03
C LEU A 146 -16.09 -6.36 -2.08
N VAL A 147 -15.84 -6.02 -3.35
CA VAL A 147 -15.70 -7.01 -4.43
C VAL A 147 -14.49 -7.92 -4.21
N ASN A 148 -13.36 -7.39 -3.74
CA ASN A 148 -12.18 -8.20 -3.46
C ASN A 148 -12.38 -9.13 -2.25
N SER A 149 -13.13 -8.68 -1.24
CA SER A 149 -13.50 -9.50 -0.08
C SER A 149 -14.43 -10.67 -0.46
N ILE A 150 -15.28 -10.50 -1.48
CA ILE A 150 -16.15 -11.56 -2.01
C ILE A 150 -15.36 -12.54 -2.88
N GLN A 151 -14.46 -12.03 -3.73
CA GLN A 151 -13.71 -12.87 -4.67
C GLN A 151 -12.59 -13.67 -3.99
N ASN A 152 -12.12 -13.22 -2.83
CA ASN A 152 -11.13 -13.92 -2.03
C ASN A 152 -11.56 -13.89 -0.55
N PRO A 153 -12.54 -14.71 -0.14
CA PRO A 153 -12.93 -14.77 1.26
C PRO A 153 -11.71 -15.20 2.08
N ALA A 154 -11.52 -14.58 3.25
CA ALA A 154 -10.47 -14.98 4.17
C ALA A 154 -10.57 -16.50 4.42
N PRO A 155 -9.47 -17.26 4.42
CA PRO A 155 -9.53 -18.67 4.78
C PRO A 155 -10.06 -18.77 6.21
N VAL A 156 -11.28 -19.28 6.34
CA VAL A 156 -11.89 -19.61 7.63
C VAL A 156 -10.92 -20.57 8.30
N ARG A 157 -10.29 -20.15 9.40
CA ARG A 157 -9.52 -21.09 10.23
C ARG A 157 -10.51 -22.12 10.73
N ALA A 158 -10.33 -23.37 10.32
CA ALA A 158 -11.21 -24.49 10.62
C ALA A 158 -11.26 -24.92 12.10
N ASN A 159 -10.70 -24.12 13.02
CA ASN A 159 -10.48 -24.55 14.40
C ASN A 159 -11.52 -24.07 15.41
N ASP A 160 -12.41 -23.13 15.06
CA ASP A 160 -13.41 -22.60 16.02
C ASP A 160 -14.87 -22.62 15.51
N ALA A 161 -15.13 -23.16 14.31
CA ALA A 161 -16.50 -23.31 13.79
C ALA A 161 -17.06 -24.70 14.11
N THR A 162 -17.40 -24.96 15.38
CA THR A 162 -18.22 -26.14 15.71
C THR A 162 -19.67 -25.86 15.31
N ILE A 163 -20.06 -26.19 14.07
CA ILE A 163 -21.47 -26.30 13.67
C ILE A 163 -21.98 -27.65 14.18
N GLY A 164 -22.35 -27.68 15.46
CA GLY A 164 -23.11 -28.80 16.05
C GLY A 164 -24.61 -28.49 16.02
N PRO A 165 -25.50 -29.49 15.88
CA PRO A 165 -26.94 -29.27 15.87
C PRO A 165 -27.41 -28.63 17.18
N ALA A 166 -28.31 -27.66 17.08
CA ALA A 166 -28.92 -26.97 18.21
C ALA A 166 -29.52 -27.98 19.18
N ARG A 167 -28.96 -28.07 20.40
CA ARG A 167 -29.53 -28.89 21.46
C ARG A 167 -30.85 -28.27 21.93
N LYS A 168 -31.97 -28.86 21.53
CA LYS A 168 -33.30 -28.59 22.12
C LYS A 168 -33.36 -29.12 23.56
N GLU A 169 -33.72 -28.20 24.46
CA GLU A 169 -34.50 -28.30 25.72
C GLU A 169 -34.30 -29.44 26.72
N ALA A 170 -34.21 -29.07 28.00
CA ALA A 170 -34.86 -29.82 29.10
C ALA A 170 -35.33 -28.85 30.20
N ARG A 171 -36.65 -28.66 30.28
CA ARG A 171 -37.38 -27.94 31.33
C ARG A 171 -37.12 -28.60 32.70
N ARG A 172 -36.81 -27.81 33.72
CA ARG A 172 -36.85 -28.24 35.13
C ARG A 172 -38.31 -28.22 35.62
N PRO A 173 -38.85 -29.29 36.23
CA PRO A 173 -40.04 -29.18 37.05
C PRO A 173 -39.68 -28.75 38.49
N GLU A 174 -40.38 -27.75 39.00
CA GLU A 174 -40.42 -27.41 40.44
C GLU A 174 -41.05 -28.55 41.26
N PRO A 175 -40.59 -28.80 42.51
CA PRO A 175 -41.33 -29.61 43.45
C PRO A 175 -42.23 -28.73 44.34
N LEU A 176 -43.53 -28.71 44.02
CA LEU A 176 -44.59 -28.25 44.93
C LEU A 176 -44.98 -29.37 45.90
N GLY A 177 -44.74 -29.12 47.19
CA GLY A 177 -45.60 -29.58 48.29
C GLY A 177 -45.07 -30.71 49.18
N ARG A 178 -44.96 -30.43 50.48
CA ARG A 178 -45.60 -31.25 51.53
C ARG A 178 -45.71 -30.47 52.85
N THR A 179 -46.90 -29.93 53.11
CA THR A 179 -47.43 -29.79 54.48
C THR A 179 -47.94 -31.15 54.94
N VAL A 180 -47.80 -31.47 56.24
CA VAL A 180 -48.83 -32.03 57.16
C VAL A 180 -48.15 -32.56 58.44
N ARG A 181 -48.61 -31.96 59.56
CA ARG A 181 -48.73 -32.41 60.95
C ARG A 181 -48.31 -33.85 61.31
N GLN A 182 -47.61 -33.99 62.44
CA GLN A 182 -48.14 -34.59 63.67
C GLN A 182 -47.67 -33.78 64.88
#